data_AF-A0A7M1KJG3-F1
#
_entry.id   AF-A0A7M1KJG3-F1
#
_cell.length_a   1.000
_cell.length_b   1.000
_cell.length_c   1.000
_cell.angle_alpha   90.00
_cell.angle_beta   90.00
_cell.angle_gamma   90.00
#
_symmetry.space_group_name_H-M   'P 1'
#
loop_
_entity.id
_entity.type
_entity.pdbx_description
1 polymer ?
#
loop_
_entity_poly.entity_id
_entity_poly.type
_entity_poly.pdbx_seq_one_letter_code
_entity_poly.pdbx_strand_id
1 'polypeptide(L)'
;MSTDTTAGLAAEAAWADTLDFDDPNTLSADRDAAIRVLLTRRLNAVMQPSAEINRLYEAQMRGSKAAKALSGLIGRAPRVLGILRGALREAFGLDPDTVLFSEPRPPALTQRIDSLTERALGLLIQPYVPLNINQFTALSVKDDPSRPLPFTAREALERVNGLALLGRLDAAMRAYWQQLAQGSWLTRKQHWAQLRKSVFAENARLAHRLYQLTDNGFAMLRQLMELPGADARRRAGGEWACIQVSRVAWPGTNQALVPIPGALHIYREGVVGDTPHVIYLPGLSREFYEFSSWHRLQCDLPALVNGPLSRVLWQCLPLRRWHELCDTPSATPSAFTLQLIGPHQEDALLASATELLEAQWDNELACALSINPAAVGIQGAGQSAAPDVKRLLKYIQKGRSRLVGFARLGSTLNTLLEWDQRRRAGEIAFGSLASGLALNTREALLKRYEKGLVALLDTTDIANDSAAFQEVLDLERQWQEQAETARKWAHGPHERLLQKAFWLEKPQGALSRGSLLGVHSVGHCSTRPRCNSA
;
A
#
# COMPACT_ATOMS: atom_id res chain seq x y z
N MET A 1 -25.72 -34.07 10.67
CA MET A 1 -24.85 -33.47 9.64
C MET A 1 -24.67 -31.99 9.95
N SER A 2 -23.65 -31.61 10.71
CA SER A 2 -23.35 -30.20 11.06
C SER A 2 -21.90 -30.07 11.50
N THR A 3 -20.99 -30.49 10.63
CA THR A 3 -19.53 -30.35 10.78
C THR A 3 -18.92 -29.42 9.71
N ASP A 4 -19.72 -29.00 8.72
CA ASP A 4 -19.22 -28.29 7.54
C ASP A 4 -19.03 -26.78 7.76
N THR A 5 -19.78 -26.15 8.68
CA THR A 5 -19.77 -24.69 8.81
C THR A 5 -18.50 -24.16 9.48
N THR A 6 -17.98 -24.85 10.50
CA THR A 6 -16.72 -24.48 11.17
C THR A 6 -15.48 -24.82 10.35
N ALA A 7 -15.55 -25.91 9.57
CA ALA A 7 -14.47 -26.29 8.65
C ALA A 7 -14.38 -25.30 7.48
N GLY A 8 -15.53 -24.87 6.94
CA GLY A 8 -15.60 -23.84 5.89
C GLY A 8 -15.03 -22.49 6.33
N LEU A 9 -15.42 -21.98 7.51
CA LEU A 9 -14.89 -20.71 8.03
C LEU A 9 -13.39 -20.76 8.32
N ALA A 10 -12.86 -21.90 8.76
CA ALA A 10 -11.42 -22.09 8.97
C ALA A 10 -10.66 -22.14 7.63
N ALA A 11 -11.23 -22.77 6.60
CA ALA A 11 -10.66 -22.80 5.26
C ALA A 11 -10.67 -21.41 4.59
N GLU A 12 -11.76 -20.65 4.74
CA GLU A 12 -11.85 -19.27 4.26
C GLU A 12 -10.85 -18.34 4.94
N ALA A 13 -10.67 -18.48 6.26
CA ALA A 13 -9.66 -17.71 6.99
C ALA A 13 -8.23 -18.08 6.56
N ALA A 14 -7.94 -19.36 6.36
CA ALA A 14 -6.63 -19.82 5.88
C ALA A 14 -6.31 -19.34 4.45
N TRP A 15 -7.31 -19.35 3.56
CA TRP A 15 -7.19 -18.75 2.23
C TRP A 15 -6.91 -17.24 2.32
N ALA A 16 -7.67 -16.50 3.14
CA ALA A 16 -7.48 -15.06 3.28
C ALA A 16 -6.12 -14.69 3.90
N ASP A 17 -5.62 -15.50 4.84
CA ASP A 17 -4.29 -15.35 5.46
C ASP A 17 -3.15 -15.63 4.46
N THR A 18 -3.39 -16.44 3.42
CA THR A 18 -2.37 -16.84 2.43
C THR A 18 -2.44 -16.08 1.11
N LEU A 19 -3.49 -15.29 0.88
CA LEU A 19 -3.67 -14.53 -0.35
C LEU A 19 -2.63 -13.39 -0.45
N ASP A 20 -1.87 -13.37 -1.56
CA ASP A 20 -0.98 -12.26 -1.87
C ASP A 20 -1.74 -11.13 -2.58
N PHE A 21 -1.78 -9.95 -1.95
CA PHE A 21 -2.51 -8.79 -2.47
C PHE A 21 -1.77 -8.08 -3.62
N ASP A 22 -0.50 -8.44 -3.84
CA ASP A 22 0.35 -7.88 -4.88
C ASP A 22 0.63 -8.86 -6.04
N ASP A 23 0.10 -10.08 -5.98
CA ASP A 23 0.07 -10.98 -7.15
C ASP A 23 -0.84 -10.36 -8.24
N PRO A 24 -0.33 -10.12 -9.45
CA PRO A 24 -1.13 -9.60 -10.57
C PRO A 24 -2.31 -10.50 -10.97
N ASN A 25 -2.31 -11.78 -10.56
CA ASN A 25 -3.41 -12.71 -10.79
C ASN A 25 -4.53 -12.59 -9.74
N THR A 26 -4.27 -11.92 -8.61
CA THR A 26 -5.28 -11.68 -7.58
C THR A 26 -6.26 -10.62 -8.06
N LEU A 27 -7.53 -11.00 -8.22
CA LEU A 27 -8.56 -10.05 -8.62
C LEU A 27 -8.88 -9.09 -7.47
N SER A 28 -9.28 -7.86 -7.80
CA SER A 28 -9.69 -6.87 -6.79
C SER A 28 -10.84 -7.38 -5.92
N ALA A 29 -11.72 -8.21 -6.48
CA ALA A 29 -12.83 -8.83 -5.75
C ALA A 29 -12.34 -9.83 -4.70
N ASP A 30 -11.35 -10.66 -5.05
CA ASP A 30 -10.75 -11.65 -4.15
C ASP A 30 -10.03 -10.97 -2.99
N ARG A 31 -9.31 -9.89 -3.29
CA ARG A 31 -8.68 -9.04 -2.25
C ARG A 31 -9.70 -8.44 -1.31
N ASP A 32 -10.79 -7.86 -1.83
CA ASP A 32 -11.85 -7.28 -1.00
C ASP A 32 -12.55 -8.34 -0.15
N ALA A 33 -12.74 -9.56 -0.68
CA ALA A 33 -13.29 -10.70 0.04
C ALA A 33 -12.35 -11.18 1.17
N ALA A 34 -11.06 -11.32 0.90
CA ALA A 34 -10.07 -11.65 1.93
C ALA A 34 -10.04 -10.60 3.05
N ILE A 35 -10.03 -9.31 2.70
CA ILE A 35 -10.11 -8.21 3.67
C ILE A 35 -11.38 -8.33 4.54
N ARG A 36 -12.53 -8.66 3.95
CA ARG A 36 -13.79 -8.85 4.70
C ARG A 36 -13.69 -9.99 5.70
N VAL A 37 -13.14 -11.14 5.29
CA VAL A 37 -12.95 -12.31 6.17
C VAL A 37 -12.04 -11.96 7.35
N LEU A 38 -10.89 -11.34 7.08
CA LEU A 38 -9.90 -10.96 8.11
C LEU A 38 -10.46 -9.93 9.10
N LEU A 39 -11.14 -8.90 8.60
CA LEU A 39 -11.77 -7.90 9.48
C LEU A 39 -12.91 -8.48 10.30
N THR A 40 -13.72 -9.39 9.74
CA THR A 40 -14.78 -10.07 10.48
C THR A 40 -14.20 -10.89 11.63
N ARG A 41 -13.14 -11.67 11.36
CA ARG A 41 -12.38 -12.39 12.38
C ARG A 41 -11.87 -11.46 13.49
N ARG A 42 -11.31 -10.31 13.11
CA ARG A 42 -10.80 -9.31 14.07
C ARG A 42 -11.91 -8.73 14.94
N LEU A 43 -13.03 -8.36 14.34
CA LEU A 43 -14.16 -7.78 15.06
C LEU A 43 -14.80 -8.77 16.04
N ASN A 44 -14.84 -10.06 15.68
CA ASN A 44 -15.33 -11.12 16.57
C ASN A 44 -14.38 -11.40 17.76
N ALA A 45 -13.09 -11.10 17.62
CA ALA A 45 -12.09 -11.30 18.67
C ALA A 45 -12.00 -10.13 19.67
N VAL A 46 -12.59 -8.97 19.36
CA VAL A 46 -12.46 -7.75 20.17
C VAL A 46 -13.73 -7.51 20.99
N MET A 47 -13.55 -7.16 22.27
CA MET A 47 -14.65 -6.88 23.20
C MET A 47 -15.53 -5.68 22.79
N GLN A 48 -14.96 -4.71 22.05
CA GLN A 48 -15.64 -3.50 21.60
C GLN A 48 -15.52 -3.31 20.08
N PRO A 49 -16.34 -4.01 19.27
CA PRO A 49 -16.24 -3.99 17.81
C PRO A 49 -16.37 -2.58 17.20
N SER A 50 -17.26 -1.74 17.73
CA SER A 50 -17.50 -0.40 17.18
C SER A 50 -16.35 0.57 17.46
N ALA A 51 -15.68 0.44 18.61
CA ALA A 51 -14.47 1.21 18.88
C ALA A 51 -13.36 0.82 17.89
N GLU A 52 -13.28 -0.46 17.53
CA GLU A 52 -12.33 -0.95 16.54
C GLU A 52 -12.67 -0.47 15.12
N ILE A 53 -13.95 -0.47 14.73
CA ILE A 53 -14.41 0.11 13.45
C ILE A 53 -14.09 1.60 13.36
N ASN A 54 -14.31 2.37 14.43
CA ASN A 54 -13.95 3.78 14.47
C ASN A 54 -12.44 4.01 14.30
N ARG A 55 -11.61 3.19 14.94
CA ARG A 55 -10.14 3.25 14.77
C ARG A 55 -9.71 2.93 13.34
N LEU A 56 -10.33 1.92 12.71
CA LEU A 56 -10.10 1.58 11.30
C LEU A 56 -10.49 2.75 10.39
N TYR A 57 -11.65 3.38 10.63
CA TYR A 57 -12.10 4.53 9.89
C TYR A 57 -11.15 5.72 10.01
N GLU A 58 -10.73 6.05 11.24
CA GLU A 58 -9.78 7.13 11.47
C GLU A 58 -8.42 6.88 10.79
N ALA A 59 -7.88 5.66 10.89
CA ALA A 59 -6.64 5.28 10.23
C ALA A 59 -6.76 5.40 8.71
N GLN A 60 -7.87 4.91 8.14
CA GLN A 60 -8.17 5.03 6.72
C GLN A 60 -8.26 6.50 6.28
N MET A 61 -8.91 7.35 7.08
CA MET A 61 -9.09 8.78 6.78
C MET A 61 -7.76 9.55 6.85
N ARG A 62 -6.98 9.38 7.92
CA ARG A 62 -5.66 10.01 8.07
C ARG A 62 -4.70 9.55 6.98
N GLY A 63 -4.64 8.24 6.73
CA GLY A 63 -3.80 7.65 5.70
C GLY A 63 -4.21 8.10 4.29
N SER A 64 -5.50 8.13 3.97
CA SER A 64 -6.00 8.61 2.67
C SER A 64 -5.69 10.09 2.45
N LYS A 65 -5.80 10.93 3.49
CA LYS A 65 -5.43 12.35 3.42
C LYS A 65 -3.93 12.52 3.13
N ALA A 66 -3.08 11.78 3.83
CA ALA A 66 -1.63 11.81 3.62
C ALA A 66 -1.25 11.29 2.22
N ALA A 67 -1.84 10.16 1.79
CA ALA A 67 -1.64 9.59 0.46
C ALA A 67 -2.09 10.56 -0.66
N LYS A 68 -3.22 11.26 -0.47
CA LYS A 68 -3.67 12.31 -1.42
C LYS A 68 -2.69 13.46 -1.50
N ALA A 69 -2.12 13.91 -0.37
CA ALA A 69 -1.10 14.95 -0.35
C ALA A 69 0.20 14.49 -1.05
N LEU A 70 0.66 13.25 -0.80
CA LEU A 70 1.79 12.64 -1.50
C LEU A 70 1.55 12.58 -3.02
N SER A 71 0.37 12.12 -3.44
CA SER A 71 -0.03 12.06 -4.85
C SER A 71 0.01 13.45 -5.50
N GLY A 72 -0.44 14.48 -4.79
CA GLY A 72 -0.34 15.87 -5.24
C GLY A 72 1.11 16.34 -5.40
N LEU A 73 1.98 16.04 -4.43
CA LEU A 73 3.40 16.41 -4.48
C LEU A 73 4.14 15.70 -5.62
N ILE A 74 3.98 14.39 -5.76
CA ILE A 74 4.70 13.64 -6.81
C ILE A 74 4.10 13.89 -8.20
N GLY A 75 2.79 14.15 -8.28
CA GLY A 75 2.10 14.47 -9.53
C GLY A 75 2.53 15.82 -10.12
N ARG A 76 2.79 16.82 -9.27
CA ARG A 76 3.30 18.14 -9.65
C ARG A 76 4.82 18.19 -9.84
N ALA A 77 5.55 17.18 -9.37
CA ALA A 77 7.00 17.13 -9.53
C ALA A 77 7.38 17.12 -11.03
N PRO A 78 8.42 17.87 -11.45
CA PRO A 78 8.84 17.92 -12.84
C PRO A 78 9.12 16.53 -13.41
N ARG A 79 8.81 16.33 -14.69
CA ARG A 79 9.05 15.09 -15.43
C ARG A 79 10.08 15.36 -16.50
N VAL A 80 10.98 14.42 -16.77
CA VAL A 80 12.03 14.57 -17.79
C VAL A 80 11.45 15.00 -19.14
N LEU A 81 10.42 14.28 -19.64
CA LEU A 81 9.73 14.64 -20.90
C LEU A 81 9.05 16.02 -20.84
N GLY A 82 8.51 16.39 -19.69
CA GLY A 82 7.85 17.68 -19.50
C GLY A 82 8.85 18.84 -19.61
N ILE A 83 9.99 18.72 -18.95
CA ILE A 83 11.07 19.72 -18.99
C ILE A 83 11.67 19.82 -20.40
N LEU A 84 11.98 18.68 -21.03
CA LEU A 84 12.45 18.62 -22.42
C LEU A 84 11.49 19.34 -23.36
N ARG A 85 10.21 18.98 -23.33
CA ARG A 85 9.20 19.61 -24.19
C ARG A 85 9.05 21.10 -23.92
N GLY A 86 9.10 21.52 -22.66
CA GLY A 86 9.07 22.92 -22.28
C GLY A 86 10.24 23.70 -22.90
N ALA A 87 11.47 23.21 -22.70
CA ALA A 87 12.67 23.83 -23.24
C ALA A 87 12.66 23.88 -24.78
N LEU A 88 12.18 22.82 -25.45
CA LEU A 88 12.04 22.79 -26.90
C LEU A 88 10.97 23.76 -27.40
N ARG A 89 9.82 23.85 -26.73
CA ARG A 89 8.77 24.83 -27.10
C ARG A 89 9.26 26.27 -26.96
N GLU A 90 9.97 26.57 -25.87
CA GLU A 90 10.60 27.88 -25.66
C GLU A 90 11.59 28.23 -26.77
N ALA A 91 12.40 27.26 -27.20
CA ALA A 91 13.40 27.48 -28.24
C ALA A 91 12.78 27.60 -29.65
N PHE A 92 11.83 26.73 -30.00
CA PHE A 92 11.37 26.58 -31.38
C PHE A 92 10.03 27.26 -31.67
N GLY A 93 9.25 27.63 -30.66
CA GLY A 93 7.90 28.22 -30.85
C GLY A 93 6.89 27.26 -31.48
N LEU A 94 7.20 25.96 -31.53
CA LEU A 94 6.41 24.89 -32.14
C LEU A 94 6.26 23.73 -31.15
N ASP A 95 5.27 22.86 -31.36
CA ASP A 95 5.16 21.64 -30.57
C ASP A 95 6.26 20.64 -30.99
N PRO A 96 7.16 20.22 -30.09
CA PRO A 96 8.30 19.37 -30.46
C PRO A 96 7.91 17.95 -30.88
N ASP A 97 6.68 17.52 -30.61
CA ASP A 97 6.18 16.23 -31.11
C ASP A 97 5.60 16.33 -32.53
N THR A 98 5.40 17.54 -33.08
CA THR A 98 4.88 17.76 -34.44
C THR A 98 5.98 18.06 -35.47
N VAL A 99 7.17 18.48 -35.02
CA VAL A 99 8.35 18.68 -35.88
C VAL A 99 8.99 17.31 -36.12
N LEU A 100 9.01 16.86 -37.37
CA LEU A 100 9.44 15.53 -37.77
C LEU A 100 10.75 15.58 -38.56
N PHE A 101 11.63 14.63 -38.27
CA PHE A 101 12.87 14.34 -38.97
C PHE A 101 12.67 13.03 -39.74
N SER A 102 12.58 13.12 -41.07
CA SER A 102 12.35 11.98 -41.96
C SER A 102 13.64 11.58 -42.67
N GLU A 103 14.03 10.32 -42.52
CA GLU A 103 15.23 9.72 -43.12
C GLU A 103 14.85 8.44 -43.90
N PRO A 104 15.34 8.24 -45.14
CA PRO A 104 16.07 9.20 -45.97
C PRO A 104 15.17 10.34 -46.49
N ARG A 105 15.80 11.43 -46.93
CA ARG A 105 15.14 12.60 -47.53
C ARG A 105 14.29 12.19 -48.76
N PRO A 106 13.04 12.63 -48.88
CA PRO A 106 12.20 12.38 -50.05
C PRO A 106 12.90 12.84 -51.35
N PRO A 107 12.73 12.13 -52.49
CA PRO A 107 11.63 11.22 -52.83
C PRO A 107 11.85 9.74 -52.45
N ALA A 108 12.97 9.38 -51.82
CA ALA A 108 13.19 8.03 -51.32
C ALA A 108 12.16 7.66 -50.24
N LEU A 109 11.73 6.40 -50.19
CA LEU A 109 10.75 5.93 -49.22
C LEU A 109 11.30 6.09 -47.79
N THR A 110 10.58 6.86 -46.97
CA THR A 110 11.00 7.17 -45.59
C THR A 110 11.05 5.91 -44.76
N GLN A 111 12.19 5.65 -44.13
CA GLN A 111 12.42 4.46 -43.30
C GLN A 111 12.31 4.79 -41.81
N ARG A 112 12.64 6.03 -41.42
CA ARG A 112 12.64 6.47 -40.04
C ARG A 112 12.05 7.87 -39.92
N ILE A 113 11.12 8.03 -38.99
CA ILE A 113 10.49 9.30 -38.66
C ILE A 113 10.64 9.51 -37.15
N ASP A 114 11.46 10.48 -36.77
CA ASP A 114 11.63 10.87 -35.38
C ASP A 114 11.08 12.28 -35.14
N SER A 115 10.42 12.50 -34.02
CA SER A 115 10.07 13.84 -33.55
C SER A 115 11.29 14.61 -33.03
N LEU A 116 11.19 15.94 -32.96
CA LEU A 116 12.20 16.78 -32.30
C LEU A 116 12.43 16.36 -30.84
N THR A 117 11.39 15.90 -30.14
CA THR A 117 11.52 15.30 -28.80
C THR A 117 12.40 14.05 -28.80
N GLU A 118 12.22 13.14 -29.76
CA GLU A 118 13.03 11.91 -29.88
C GLU A 118 14.48 12.21 -30.27
N ARG A 119 14.70 13.18 -31.17
CA ARG A 119 16.05 13.64 -31.50
C ARG A 119 16.75 14.33 -30.33
N ALA A 120 16.02 15.12 -29.54
CA ALA A 120 16.56 15.73 -28.33
C ALA A 120 16.94 14.69 -27.27
N LEU A 121 16.15 13.62 -27.10
CA LEU A 121 16.53 12.49 -26.26
C LEU A 121 17.78 11.77 -26.80
N GLY A 122 17.89 11.59 -28.11
CA GLY A 122 19.09 11.04 -28.75
C GLY A 122 20.35 11.86 -28.46
N LEU A 123 20.23 13.19 -28.48
CA LEU A 123 21.33 14.11 -28.17
C LEU A 123 21.77 14.07 -26.69
N LEU A 124 20.90 13.65 -25.76
CA LEU A 124 21.31 13.40 -24.37
C LEU A 124 22.29 12.22 -24.25
N ILE A 125 22.19 11.25 -25.17
CA ILE A 125 23.02 10.04 -25.19
C ILE A 125 24.29 10.30 -25.99
N GLN A 126 24.13 10.88 -27.19
CA GLN A 126 25.20 11.18 -28.12
C GLN A 126 25.10 12.67 -28.50
N PRO A 127 25.85 13.57 -27.85
CA PRO A 127 25.76 15.01 -28.08
C PRO A 127 26.38 15.45 -29.43
N TYR A 128 26.59 14.53 -30.37
CA TYR A 128 27.18 14.80 -31.67
C TYR A 128 26.11 15.12 -32.72
N VAL A 129 26.31 16.21 -33.47
CA VAL A 129 25.48 16.58 -34.61
C VAL A 129 26.20 16.21 -35.90
N PRO A 130 25.66 15.30 -36.74
CA PRO A 130 26.30 14.93 -37.99
C PRO A 130 26.38 16.11 -38.98
N LEU A 131 27.59 16.41 -39.48
CA LEU A 131 27.84 17.51 -40.42
C LEU A 131 26.95 17.45 -41.69
N ASN A 132 26.71 16.25 -42.21
CA ASN A 132 25.98 16.01 -43.45
C ASN A 132 24.48 15.72 -43.25
N ILE A 133 23.92 15.91 -42.04
CA ILE A 133 22.53 15.53 -41.73
C ILE A 133 21.50 16.17 -42.69
N ASN A 134 21.74 17.40 -43.14
CA ASN A 134 20.85 18.10 -44.08
C ASN A 134 20.74 17.42 -45.47
N GLN A 135 21.70 16.57 -45.83
CA GLN A 135 21.68 15.81 -47.09
C GLN A 135 20.74 14.59 -46.98
N PHE A 136 20.64 14.00 -45.79
CA PHE A 136 19.94 12.72 -45.57
C PHE A 136 18.58 12.87 -44.87
N THR A 137 18.34 14.00 -44.21
CA THR A 137 17.16 14.20 -43.36
C THR A 137 16.31 15.36 -43.87
N ALA A 138 15.00 15.13 -44.02
CA ALA A 138 14.02 16.19 -44.28
C ALA A 138 13.33 16.62 -42.99
N LEU A 139 13.06 17.92 -42.85
CA LEU A 139 12.20 18.44 -41.80
C LEU A 139 10.81 18.71 -42.33
N SER A 140 9.79 18.32 -41.57
CA SER A 140 8.40 18.64 -41.87
C SER A 140 7.58 18.83 -40.60
N VAL A 141 6.38 19.39 -40.74
CA VAL A 141 5.38 19.44 -39.66
C VAL A 141 4.31 18.39 -39.96
N LYS A 142 3.95 17.58 -38.96
CA LYS A 142 3.09 16.39 -39.07
C LYS A 142 1.76 16.62 -39.83
N ASP A 143 1.20 17.82 -39.76
CA ASP A 143 -0.08 18.17 -40.39
C ASP A 143 0.05 19.27 -41.47
N ASP A 144 1.25 19.80 -41.70
CA ASP A 144 1.55 20.79 -42.74
C ASP A 144 2.98 20.55 -43.26
N PRO A 145 3.18 19.52 -44.10
CA PRO A 145 4.50 19.15 -44.60
C PRO A 145 5.11 20.21 -45.53
N SER A 146 4.27 21.07 -46.12
CA SER A 146 4.67 22.19 -46.98
C SER A 146 5.14 23.42 -46.21
N ARG A 147 4.89 23.49 -44.89
CA ARG A 147 5.25 24.63 -44.08
C ARG A 147 6.76 24.88 -44.10
N PRO A 148 7.22 26.08 -44.52
CA PRO A 148 8.64 26.41 -44.44
C PRO A 148 9.03 26.55 -42.96
N LEU A 149 10.05 25.80 -42.54
CA LEU A 149 10.68 25.93 -41.23
C LEU A 149 11.86 26.89 -41.33
N PRO A 150 12.07 27.80 -40.36
CA PRO A 150 13.11 28.83 -40.41
C PRO A 150 14.51 28.30 -40.05
N PHE A 151 14.70 26.98 -40.02
CA PHE A 151 15.94 26.33 -39.63
C PHE A 151 16.10 25.00 -40.38
N THR A 152 17.34 24.57 -40.56
CA THR A 152 17.70 23.25 -41.10
C THR A 152 17.73 22.17 -40.01
N ALA A 153 17.79 20.88 -40.42
CA ALA A 153 17.90 19.76 -39.47
C ALA A 153 19.13 19.91 -38.57
N ARG A 154 20.26 20.33 -39.15
CA ARG A 154 21.51 20.60 -38.43
C ARG A 154 21.35 21.73 -37.40
N GLU A 155 20.84 22.88 -37.83
CA GLU A 155 20.64 24.05 -36.96
C GLU A 155 19.68 23.73 -35.81
N ALA A 156 18.65 22.93 -36.06
CA ALA A 156 17.77 22.45 -35.01
C ALA A 156 18.54 21.63 -33.95
N LEU A 157 19.35 20.66 -34.37
CA LEU A 157 20.11 19.83 -33.42
C LEU A 157 21.22 20.62 -32.69
N GLU A 158 21.92 21.52 -33.37
CA GLU A 158 22.91 22.42 -32.74
C GLU A 158 22.24 23.32 -31.69
N ARG A 159 21.06 23.85 -32.00
CA ARG A 159 20.27 24.64 -31.05
C ARG A 159 19.82 23.81 -29.86
N VAL A 160 19.40 22.55 -30.06
CA VAL A 160 19.05 21.63 -28.97
C VAL A 160 20.24 21.37 -28.05
N ASN A 161 21.44 21.13 -28.61
CA ASN A 161 22.67 20.99 -27.83
C ASN A 161 22.95 22.25 -26.99
N GLY A 162 22.75 23.43 -27.57
CA GLY A 162 22.91 24.71 -26.87
C GLY A 162 21.94 24.95 -25.70
N LEU A 163 20.86 24.15 -25.55
CA LEU A 163 19.91 24.28 -24.43
C LEU A 163 20.44 23.73 -23.11
N ALA A 164 21.55 22.98 -23.11
CA ALA A 164 22.13 22.34 -21.94
C ALA A 164 21.09 21.57 -21.10
N LEU A 165 20.35 20.68 -21.78
CA LEU A 165 19.14 20.03 -21.26
C LEU A 165 19.35 19.32 -19.92
N LEU A 166 20.50 18.66 -19.69
CA LEU A 166 20.83 18.04 -18.41
C LEU A 166 20.88 19.04 -17.26
N GLY A 167 21.51 20.20 -17.46
CA GLY A 167 21.55 21.27 -16.46
C GLY A 167 20.15 21.82 -16.15
N ARG A 168 19.29 21.93 -17.17
CA ARG A 168 17.88 22.32 -16.98
C ARG A 168 17.09 21.28 -16.17
N LEU A 169 17.31 19.99 -16.40
CA LEU A 169 16.67 18.91 -15.63
C LEU A 169 17.03 19.00 -14.14
N ASP A 170 18.32 19.15 -13.83
CA ASP A 170 18.82 19.26 -12.47
C ASP A 170 18.30 20.52 -11.76
N ALA A 171 18.32 21.67 -12.45
CA ALA A 171 17.84 22.93 -11.91
C ALA A 171 16.33 22.87 -11.59
N ALA A 172 15.53 22.32 -12.51
CA ALA A 172 14.09 22.18 -12.33
C ALA A 172 13.74 21.29 -11.13
N MET A 173 14.44 20.17 -10.95
CA MET A 173 14.20 19.27 -9.82
C MET A 173 14.62 19.88 -8.49
N ARG A 174 15.79 20.52 -8.44
CA ARG A 174 16.24 21.24 -7.23
C ARG A 174 15.26 22.33 -6.84
N ALA A 175 14.90 23.19 -7.79
CA ALA A 175 13.94 24.27 -7.58
C ALA A 175 12.59 23.76 -7.08
N TYR A 176 12.09 22.65 -7.63
CA TYR A 176 10.82 22.08 -7.19
C TYR A 176 10.88 21.59 -5.74
N TRP A 177 11.88 20.77 -5.39
CA TRP A 177 11.91 20.10 -4.08
C TRP A 177 12.35 21.00 -2.92
N GLN A 178 13.11 22.06 -3.21
CA GLN A 178 13.54 23.06 -2.23
C GLN A 178 12.46 24.10 -1.90
N GLN A 179 11.48 24.30 -2.78
CA GLN A 179 10.34 25.18 -2.49
C GLN A 179 9.50 24.65 -1.32
N LEU A 180 8.79 25.55 -0.64
CA LEU A 180 7.84 25.20 0.41
C LEU A 180 6.67 24.39 -0.14
N ALA A 181 6.20 23.43 0.65
CA ALA A 181 4.96 22.73 0.37
C ALA A 181 3.75 23.62 0.68
N GLN A 182 2.69 23.49 -0.12
CA GLN A 182 1.47 24.28 0.08
C GLN A 182 0.85 23.97 1.46
N GLY A 183 0.67 25.01 2.27
CA GLY A 183 0.10 24.86 3.63
C GLY A 183 1.07 24.24 4.65
N SER A 184 2.38 24.25 4.40
CA SER A 184 3.40 23.76 5.30
C SER A 184 4.61 24.71 5.34
N TRP A 185 5.27 24.77 6.49
CA TRP A 185 6.54 25.48 6.66
C TRP A 185 7.75 24.64 6.22
N LEU A 186 7.53 23.38 5.83
CA LEU A 186 8.55 22.47 5.34
C LEU A 186 8.76 22.63 3.83
N THR A 187 10.00 22.39 3.39
CA THR A 187 10.28 22.16 1.96
C THR A 187 9.47 20.98 1.44
N ARG A 188 9.21 20.91 0.13
CA ARG A 188 8.48 19.78 -0.47
C ARG A 188 9.16 18.44 -0.19
N LYS A 189 10.50 18.40 -0.14
CA LYS A 189 11.25 17.17 0.19
C LYS A 189 11.05 16.75 1.65
N GLN A 190 11.11 17.69 2.59
CA GLN A 190 10.85 17.40 4.01
C GLN A 190 9.38 17.01 4.24
N HIS A 191 8.44 17.72 3.59
CA HIS A 191 7.02 17.39 3.69
C HIS A 191 6.71 16.02 3.07
N TRP A 192 7.38 15.64 1.98
CA TRP A 192 7.34 14.28 1.42
C TRP A 192 7.73 13.23 2.47
N ALA A 193 8.86 13.41 3.14
CA ALA A 193 9.31 12.49 4.19
C ALA A 193 8.33 12.43 5.37
N GLN A 194 7.81 13.58 5.82
CA GLN A 194 6.79 13.66 6.87
C GLN A 194 5.54 12.86 6.52
N LEU A 195 5.01 13.06 5.31
CA LEU A 195 3.82 12.37 4.83
C LEU A 195 4.07 10.87 4.64
N ARG A 196 5.25 10.46 4.17
CA ARG A 196 5.62 9.02 4.08
C ARG A 196 5.68 8.37 5.46
N LYS A 197 6.20 9.05 6.48
CA LYS A 197 6.15 8.56 7.88
C LYS A 197 4.70 8.39 8.36
N SER A 198 3.82 9.35 8.04
CA SER A 198 2.39 9.22 8.38
C SER A 198 1.74 8.04 7.67
N VAL A 199 2.01 7.84 6.38
CA VAL A 199 1.48 6.70 5.61
C VAL A 199 2.03 5.37 6.13
N PHE A 200 3.33 5.30 6.43
CA PHE A 200 3.95 4.13 7.07
C PHE A 200 3.21 3.74 8.36
N ALA A 201 2.91 4.73 9.22
CA ALA A 201 2.22 4.49 10.48
C ALA A 201 0.79 3.97 10.31
N GLU A 202 0.02 4.57 9.38
CA GLU A 202 -1.35 4.12 9.13
C GLU A 202 -1.37 2.76 8.39
N ASN A 203 -0.46 2.51 7.45
CA ASN A 203 -0.32 1.20 6.81
C ASN A 203 0.08 0.12 7.82
N ALA A 204 0.97 0.40 8.77
CA ALA A 204 1.36 -0.55 9.81
C ALA A 204 0.17 -0.91 10.72
N ARG A 205 -0.67 0.08 11.08
CA ARG A 205 -1.92 -0.16 11.82
C ARG A 205 -2.88 -1.04 11.03
N LEU A 206 -3.09 -0.74 9.75
CA LEU A 206 -3.98 -1.52 8.89
C LEU A 206 -3.47 -2.95 8.71
N ALA A 207 -2.17 -3.13 8.46
CA ALA A 207 -1.53 -4.45 8.36
C ALA A 207 -1.71 -5.28 9.64
N HIS A 208 -1.58 -4.65 10.82
CA HIS A 208 -1.87 -5.29 12.12
C HIS A 208 -3.33 -5.69 12.31
N ARG A 209 -4.27 -4.92 11.75
CA ARG A 209 -5.70 -5.27 11.81
C ARG A 209 -6.11 -6.34 10.81
N LEU A 210 -5.35 -6.48 9.73
CA LEU A 210 -5.51 -7.51 8.71
C LEU A 210 -4.64 -8.74 8.96
N TYR A 211 -4.11 -8.93 10.18
CA TYR A 211 -3.26 -10.08 10.54
C TYR A 211 -2.00 -10.27 9.69
N GLN A 212 -1.58 -9.25 8.93
CA GLN A 212 -0.31 -9.24 8.19
C GLN A 212 0.88 -8.98 9.11
N LEU A 213 0.61 -8.36 10.27
CA LEU A 213 1.54 -8.17 11.37
C LEU A 213 0.93 -8.76 12.65
N THR A 214 1.75 -9.42 13.44
CA THR A 214 1.43 -9.86 14.80
C THR A 214 1.48 -8.68 15.77
N ASP A 215 1.03 -8.89 17.02
CA ASP A 215 1.16 -7.88 18.08
C ASP A 215 2.62 -7.51 18.34
N ASN A 216 3.54 -8.48 18.29
CA ASN A 216 4.98 -8.26 18.48
C ASN A 216 5.60 -7.50 17.30
N GLY A 217 5.27 -7.90 16.06
CA GLY A 217 5.71 -7.20 14.85
C GLY A 217 5.24 -5.75 14.84
N PHE A 218 3.97 -5.50 15.17
CA PHE A 218 3.43 -4.15 15.25
C PHE A 218 4.02 -3.32 16.40
N ALA A 219 4.26 -3.93 17.57
CA ALA A 219 4.92 -3.26 18.69
C ALA A 219 6.34 -2.79 18.31
N MET A 220 7.10 -3.63 17.60
CA MET A 220 8.42 -3.27 17.08
C MET A 220 8.34 -2.08 16.11
N LEU A 221 7.38 -2.08 15.19
CA LEU A 221 7.17 -0.94 14.29
C LEU A 221 6.78 0.33 15.04
N ARG A 222 5.97 0.23 16.11
CA ARG A 222 5.62 1.37 16.95
C ARG A 222 6.83 2.00 17.62
N GLN A 223 7.69 1.18 18.20
CA GLN A 223 8.92 1.65 18.84
C GLN A 223 9.86 2.31 17.81
N LEU A 224 9.92 1.80 16.57
CA LEU A 224 10.65 2.44 15.48
C LEU A 224 10.05 3.79 15.08
N MET A 225 8.72 3.91 15.05
CA MET A 225 8.05 5.17 14.72
C MET A 225 8.27 6.25 15.78
N GLU A 226 8.33 5.85 17.05
CA GLU A 226 8.65 6.75 18.16
C GLU A 226 10.10 7.22 18.10
N LEU A 227 11.05 6.29 17.87
CA LEU A 227 12.48 6.57 17.79
C LEU A 227 13.10 5.99 16.52
N PRO A 228 13.08 6.72 15.39
CA PRO A 228 13.54 6.19 14.10
C PRO A 228 15.07 6.16 13.96
N GLY A 229 15.81 6.95 14.75
CA GLY A 229 17.27 6.96 14.75
C GLY A 229 17.89 5.93 15.68
N ALA A 230 18.92 5.20 15.22
CA ALA A 230 19.58 4.18 16.03
C ALA A 230 20.20 4.76 17.31
N ASP A 231 20.82 5.94 17.24
CA ASP A 231 21.37 6.62 18.42
C ASP A 231 20.32 6.95 19.47
N ALA A 232 19.15 7.40 19.03
CA ALA A 232 18.05 7.72 19.93
C ALA A 232 17.51 6.44 20.61
N ARG A 233 17.40 5.35 19.86
CA ARG A 233 17.03 4.03 20.39
C ARG A 233 18.05 3.49 21.39
N ARG A 234 19.35 3.60 21.09
CA ARG A 234 20.43 3.21 22.00
C ARG A 234 20.39 4.00 23.31
N ARG A 235 20.14 5.31 23.24
CA ARG A 235 20.00 6.17 24.43
C ARG A 235 18.75 5.86 25.25
N ALA A 236 17.64 5.50 24.61
CA ALA A 236 16.42 5.12 25.29
C ALA A 236 16.56 3.81 26.08
N GLY A 237 17.45 2.91 25.63
CA GLY A 237 17.74 1.65 26.30
C GLY A 237 16.59 0.64 26.21
N GLY A 238 16.73 -0.46 26.96
CA GLY A 238 15.73 -1.53 27.05
C GLY A 238 15.33 -2.09 25.67
N GLU A 239 14.03 -2.24 25.44
CA GLU A 239 13.50 -2.81 24.21
C GLU A 239 13.80 -1.98 22.95
N TRP A 240 13.95 -0.65 23.07
CA TRP A 240 14.25 0.22 21.93
C TRP A 240 15.67 -0.03 21.42
N ALA A 241 16.64 -0.19 22.32
CA ALA A 241 18.05 -0.38 21.96
C ALA A 241 18.28 -1.69 21.18
N CYS A 242 17.43 -2.69 21.38
CA CYS A 242 17.49 -3.95 20.65
C CYS A 242 16.97 -3.83 19.20
N ILE A 243 16.26 -2.76 18.82
CA ILE A 243 15.71 -2.65 17.46
C ILE A 243 16.77 -2.17 16.48
N GLN A 244 17.07 -3.05 15.53
CA GLN A 244 17.92 -2.77 14.38
C GLN A 244 17.08 -2.59 13.12
N VAL A 245 17.57 -1.72 12.24
CA VAL A 245 16.97 -1.47 10.93
C VAL A 245 18.07 -1.50 9.89
N SER A 246 18.01 -2.43 8.96
CA SER A 246 18.98 -2.60 7.88
C SER A 246 18.32 -2.36 6.53
N ARG A 247 19.12 -2.01 5.52
CA ARG A 247 18.61 -1.91 4.13
C ARG A 247 18.54 -3.30 3.53
N VAL A 248 17.49 -3.56 2.76
CA VAL A 248 17.38 -4.79 1.96
C VAL A 248 18.09 -4.57 0.63
N ALA A 249 18.99 -5.48 0.28
CA ALA A 249 19.74 -5.43 -0.96
C ALA A 249 19.49 -6.68 -1.82
N TRP A 250 19.53 -6.45 -3.12
CA TRP A 250 19.56 -7.48 -4.14
C TRP A 250 21.03 -7.88 -4.40
N PRO A 251 21.36 -9.17 -4.38
CA PRO A 251 22.70 -9.66 -4.67
C PRO A 251 23.04 -9.46 -6.15
N GLY A 252 24.19 -8.85 -6.41
CA GLY A 252 24.71 -8.64 -7.75
C GLY A 252 25.90 -9.52 -8.09
N THR A 253 26.34 -9.40 -9.34
CA THR A 253 27.59 -9.95 -9.87
C THR A 253 28.78 -9.31 -9.15
N ASN A 254 29.90 -10.02 -9.06
CA ASN A 254 31.13 -9.53 -8.39
C ASN A 254 30.93 -9.06 -6.93
N GLN A 255 30.04 -9.71 -6.17
CA GLN A 255 29.71 -9.36 -4.78
C GLN A 255 29.09 -7.95 -4.61
N ALA A 256 28.58 -7.35 -5.69
CA ALA A 256 27.86 -6.08 -5.60
C ALA A 256 26.57 -6.24 -4.79
N LEU A 257 26.23 -5.23 -3.98
CA LEU A 257 24.97 -5.17 -3.24
C LEU A 257 24.17 -3.98 -3.74
N VAL A 258 23.06 -4.24 -4.41
CA VAL A 258 22.18 -3.19 -4.96
C VAL A 258 21.00 -3.00 -4.01
N PRO A 259 20.90 -1.88 -3.27
CA PRO A 259 19.80 -1.66 -2.35
C PRO A 259 18.47 -1.56 -3.12
N ILE A 260 17.44 -2.19 -2.58
CA ILE A 260 16.06 -1.94 -3.00
C ILE A 260 15.65 -0.59 -2.37
N PRO A 261 15.35 0.45 -3.17
CA PRO A 261 15.16 1.80 -2.66
C PRO A 261 14.09 1.89 -1.56
N GLY A 262 14.50 2.34 -0.38
CA GLY A 262 13.66 2.50 0.79
C GLY A 262 13.09 1.22 1.41
N ALA A 263 13.51 0.04 0.96
CA ALA A 263 13.17 -1.21 1.61
C ALA A 263 13.95 -1.39 2.91
N LEU A 264 13.26 -1.81 3.97
CA LEU A 264 13.86 -1.94 5.31
C LEU A 264 13.65 -3.36 5.85
N HIS A 265 14.65 -3.86 6.56
CA HIS A 265 14.56 -5.03 7.42
C HIS A 265 14.61 -4.56 8.87
N ILE A 266 13.57 -4.87 9.64
CA ILE A 266 13.39 -4.42 11.01
C ILE A 266 13.34 -5.66 11.90
N TYR A 267 14.22 -5.73 12.89
CA TYR A 267 14.34 -6.88 13.77
C TYR A 267 14.87 -6.49 15.16
N ARG A 268 14.76 -7.41 16.12
CA ARG A 268 15.37 -7.27 17.44
C ARG A 268 16.66 -8.08 17.52
N GLU A 269 17.73 -7.44 17.97
CA GLU A 269 19.03 -8.03 18.18
C GLU A 269 19.25 -8.33 19.67
N GLY A 270 19.93 -9.44 19.99
CA GLY A 270 20.31 -9.79 21.37
C GLY A 270 19.19 -10.36 22.23
N VAL A 271 18.04 -10.72 21.64
CA VAL A 271 16.94 -11.39 22.34
C VAL A 271 17.07 -12.90 22.18
N VAL A 272 16.89 -13.66 23.27
CA VAL A 272 16.95 -15.12 23.25
C VAL A 272 15.67 -15.69 22.64
N GLY A 273 15.80 -16.49 21.58
CA GLY A 273 14.69 -17.17 20.90
C GLY A 273 14.37 -16.59 19.52
N ASP A 274 13.37 -17.19 18.86
CA ASP A 274 12.90 -16.73 17.55
C ASP A 274 12.11 -15.42 17.70
N THR A 275 12.71 -14.31 17.25
CA THR A 275 12.04 -13.01 17.20
C THR A 275 11.46 -12.73 15.82
N PRO A 276 10.33 -12.02 15.73
CA PRO A 276 9.75 -11.66 14.44
C PRO A 276 10.68 -10.71 13.67
N HIS A 277 10.83 -10.98 12.38
CA HIS A 277 11.51 -10.11 11.43
C HIS A 277 10.47 -9.49 10.49
N VAL A 278 10.52 -8.18 10.33
CA VAL A 278 9.60 -7.45 9.46
C VAL A 278 10.37 -6.86 8.29
N ILE A 279 9.93 -7.20 7.07
CA ILE A 279 10.42 -6.62 5.82
C ILE A 279 9.40 -5.58 5.36
N TYR A 280 9.87 -4.36 5.20
CA TYR A 280 9.12 -3.25 4.64
C TYR A 280 9.49 -3.05 3.18
N LEU A 281 8.51 -3.21 2.28
CA LEU A 281 8.65 -3.01 0.84
C LEU A 281 7.71 -1.86 0.40
N PRO A 282 8.23 -0.62 0.31
CA PRO A 282 7.40 0.53 -0.02
C PRO A 282 6.80 0.45 -1.43
N GLY A 283 5.55 0.91 -1.56
CA GLY A 283 4.87 1.03 -2.85
C GLY A 283 4.18 -0.24 -3.34
N LEU A 284 4.23 -1.31 -2.55
CA LEU A 284 3.36 -2.47 -2.67
C LEU A 284 2.01 -2.24 -1.97
N SER A 285 1.02 -3.07 -2.27
CA SER A 285 -0.28 -3.08 -1.61
C SER A 285 -0.19 -3.60 -0.19
N ARG A 286 0.63 -4.65 0.00
CA ARG A 286 1.08 -5.18 1.27
C ARG A 286 2.52 -4.70 1.46
N GLU A 287 2.69 -3.59 2.16
CA GLU A 287 4.03 -3.05 2.38
C GLU A 287 4.82 -3.81 3.47
N PHE A 288 4.14 -4.63 4.29
CA PHE A 288 4.76 -5.32 5.43
C PHE A 288 4.65 -6.85 5.31
N TYR A 289 5.80 -7.51 5.44
CA TYR A 289 5.93 -8.96 5.47
C TYR A 289 6.64 -9.37 6.76
N GLU A 290 5.93 -10.11 7.62
CA GLU A 290 6.48 -10.62 8.87
C GLU A 290 6.85 -12.09 8.75
N PHE A 291 8.00 -12.45 9.33
CA PHE A 291 8.51 -13.80 9.39
C PHE A 291 8.83 -14.14 10.84
N SER A 292 8.56 -15.37 11.26
CA SER A 292 8.69 -15.80 12.66
C SER A 292 10.15 -15.90 13.12
N SER A 293 11.09 -16.14 12.21
CA SER A 293 12.52 -16.29 12.52
C SER A 293 13.39 -15.93 11.32
N TRP A 294 14.69 -15.73 11.56
CA TRP A 294 15.68 -15.44 10.52
C TRP A 294 15.73 -16.55 9.45
N HIS A 295 15.67 -17.81 9.87
CA HIS A 295 15.67 -18.94 8.94
C HIS A 295 14.45 -18.90 8.00
N ARG A 296 13.24 -18.67 8.54
CA ARG A 296 12.04 -18.55 7.71
C ARG A 296 12.13 -17.37 6.76
N LEU A 297 12.62 -16.22 7.24
CA LEU A 297 12.86 -15.05 6.40
C LEU A 297 13.78 -15.38 5.22
N GLN A 298 14.87 -16.12 5.43
CA GLN A 298 15.81 -16.51 4.36
C GLN A 298 15.21 -17.49 3.34
N CYS A 299 14.23 -18.31 3.72
CA CYS A 299 13.56 -19.24 2.81
C CYS A 299 12.38 -18.58 2.08
N ASP A 300 11.50 -17.94 2.83
CA ASP A 300 10.17 -17.53 2.35
C ASP A 300 10.24 -16.20 1.58
N LEU A 301 11.10 -15.25 1.99
CA LEU A 301 11.23 -13.97 1.28
C LEU A 301 11.75 -14.16 -0.16
N PRO A 302 12.81 -14.94 -0.43
CA PRO A 302 13.20 -15.26 -1.80
C PRO A 302 12.11 -15.92 -2.62
N ALA A 303 11.30 -16.82 -2.03
CA ALA A 303 10.18 -17.42 -2.75
C ALA A 303 9.14 -16.37 -3.18
N LEU A 304 8.82 -15.40 -2.31
CA LEU A 304 7.92 -14.30 -2.61
C LEU A 304 8.49 -13.33 -3.66
N VAL A 305 9.75 -12.92 -3.49
CA VAL A 305 10.41 -11.95 -4.38
C VAL A 305 10.67 -12.52 -5.76
N ASN A 306 11.12 -13.78 -5.85
CA ASN A 306 11.35 -14.43 -7.14
C ASN A 306 10.05 -14.94 -7.80
N GLY A 307 8.97 -15.10 -7.03
CA GLY A 307 7.64 -15.47 -7.51
C GLY A 307 6.75 -14.25 -7.80
N PRO A 308 5.66 -14.05 -7.04
CA PRO A 308 4.62 -13.06 -7.35
C PRO A 308 5.13 -11.62 -7.38
N LEU A 309 6.06 -11.25 -6.49
CA LEU A 309 6.52 -9.86 -6.36
C LEU A 309 7.57 -9.46 -7.40
N SER A 310 8.15 -10.45 -8.12
CA SER A 310 9.24 -10.24 -9.06
C SER A 310 8.93 -9.10 -10.02
N ARG A 311 7.75 -9.15 -10.67
CA ARG A 311 7.27 -8.21 -11.69
C ARG A 311 7.15 -6.77 -11.21
N VAL A 312 6.95 -6.55 -9.92
CA VAL A 312 6.74 -5.22 -9.35
C VAL A 312 8.04 -4.69 -8.78
N LEU A 313 8.79 -5.52 -8.04
CA LEU A 313 10.01 -5.12 -7.35
C LEU A 313 11.17 -4.83 -8.30
N TRP A 314 11.30 -5.56 -9.42
CA TRP A 314 12.36 -5.28 -10.40
C TRP A 314 12.26 -3.85 -10.94
N GLN A 315 11.05 -3.30 -11.05
CA GLN A 315 10.80 -1.93 -11.56
C GLN A 315 11.23 -0.86 -10.57
N CYS A 316 11.40 -1.22 -9.31
CA CYS A 316 11.86 -0.33 -8.26
C CYS A 316 13.39 -0.33 -8.14
N LEU A 317 14.11 -1.24 -8.82
CA LEU A 317 15.56 -1.32 -8.73
C LEU A 317 16.25 -0.16 -9.49
N PRO A 318 17.45 0.27 -9.04
CA PRO A 318 18.20 1.33 -9.71
C PRO A 318 18.67 0.92 -11.11
N LEU A 319 18.11 1.55 -12.15
CA LEU A 319 18.38 1.22 -13.56
C LEU A 319 19.86 1.40 -13.93
N ARG A 320 20.54 2.39 -13.35
CA ARG A 320 21.99 2.59 -13.58
C ARG A 320 22.83 1.40 -13.17
N ARG A 321 22.45 0.76 -12.07
CA ARG A 321 23.17 -0.37 -11.46
C ARG A 321 22.69 -1.71 -11.98
N TRP A 322 21.84 -1.73 -13.01
CA TRP A 322 21.31 -2.97 -13.57
C TRP A 322 22.39 -3.92 -14.10
N HIS A 323 23.48 -3.37 -14.62
CA HIS A 323 24.65 -4.13 -15.04
C HIS A 323 25.31 -4.91 -13.88
N GLU A 324 25.09 -4.51 -12.62
CA GLU A 324 25.54 -5.24 -11.44
C GLU A 324 24.58 -6.38 -11.07
N LEU A 325 23.34 -6.40 -11.59
CA LEU A 325 22.31 -7.41 -11.27
C LEU A 325 22.24 -8.56 -12.26
N CYS A 326 22.81 -8.39 -13.45
CA CYS A 326 22.76 -9.36 -14.53
C CYS A 326 24.16 -9.66 -15.07
N ASP A 327 24.49 -10.93 -15.28
CA ASP A 327 25.75 -11.34 -15.92
C ASP A 327 25.83 -10.92 -17.40
N THR A 328 24.67 -10.77 -18.05
CA THR A 328 24.58 -10.21 -19.41
C THR A 328 23.47 -9.16 -19.49
N PRO A 329 23.63 -8.10 -20.29
CA PRO A 329 22.69 -6.97 -20.34
C PRO A 329 21.26 -7.34 -20.82
N SER A 330 21.07 -8.50 -21.46
CA SER A 330 19.78 -9.05 -21.88
C SER A 330 19.21 -10.12 -20.94
N ALA A 331 19.90 -10.43 -19.84
CA ALA A 331 19.48 -11.49 -18.92
C ALA A 331 18.49 -10.99 -17.86
N THR A 332 17.69 -11.95 -17.37
CA THR A 332 16.96 -11.82 -16.12
C THR A 332 17.93 -11.56 -14.97
N PRO A 333 17.58 -10.68 -14.01
CA PRO A 333 18.41 -10.46 -12.83
C PRO A 333 18.64 -11.78 -12.09
N SER A 334 19.80 -11.91 -11.45
CA SER A 334 20.08 -13.06 -10.58
C SER A 334 18.95 -13.24 -9.57
N ALA A 335 18.61 -14.50 -9.27
CA ALA A 335 17.56 -14.79 -8.30
C ALA A 335 17.85 -14.07 -6.98
N PHE A 336 16.83 -13.39 -6.45
CA PHE A 336 16.95 -12.69 -5.20
C PHE A 336 17.33 -13.67 -4.09
N THR A 337 18.36 -13.32 -3.33
CA THR A 337 18.65 -13.90 -2.02
C THR A 337 18.76 -12.74 -1.05
N LEU A 338 18.28 -12.92 0.18
CA LEU A 338 18.28 -11.83 1.15
C LEU A 338 19.71 -11.44 1.52
N GLN A 339 20.09 -10.22 1.13
CA GLN A 339 21.31 -9.56 1.60
C GLN A 339 20.94 -8.27 2.33
N LEU A 340 21.70 -7.95 3.37
CA LEU A 340 21.49 -6.76 4.17
C LEU A 340 22.70 -5.84 4.01
N ILE A 341 22.44 -4.55 3.77
CA ILE A 341 23.45 -3.51 3.95
C ILE A 341 23.26 -2.98 5.37
N GLY A 342 24.36 -2.85 6.10
CA GLY A 342 24.43 -2.65 7.56
C GLY A 342 23.46 -1.62 8.15
N PRO A 343 23.30 -1.63 9.48
CA PRO A 343 22.19 -0.95 10.14
C PRO A 343 22.21 0.57 9.90
N HIS A 344 21.03 1.13 9.63
CA HIS A 344 20.80 2.57 9.56
C HIS A 344 21.15 3.21 10.90
N GLN A 345 22.14 4.10 10.87
CA GLN A 345 22.56 4.86 12.05
C GLN A 345 21.61 6.03 12.33
N GLU A 346 21.17 6.71 11.27
CA GLU A 346 20.28 7.87 11.34
C GLU A 346 18.79 7.47 11.30
N ASP A 347 17.91 8.42 11.01
CA ASP A 347 16.47 8.22 10.87
C ASP A 347 16.15 7.31 9.67
N ALA A 348 15.90 6.03 9.95
CA ALA A 348 15.66 5.02 8.92
C ALA A 348 14.41 5.31 8.08
N LEU A 349 13.38 5.93 8.66
CA LEU A 349 12.14 6.26 7.94
C LEU A 349 12.33 7.47 7.02
N LEU A 350 13.12 8.46 7.44
CA LEU A 350 13.55 9.59 6.60
C LEU A 350 14.43 9.10 5.44
N ALA A 351 15.39 8.23 5.73
CA ALA A 351 16.26 7.63 4.72
C ALA A 351 15.44 6.84 3.70
N SER A 352 14.54 5.96 4.16
CA SER A 352 13.64 5.20 3.28
C SER A 352 12.80 6.09 2.38
N ALA A 353 12.17 7.13 2.94
CA ALA A 353 11.36 8.07 2.16
C ALA A 353 12.19 8.85 1.12
N THR A 354 13.44 9.18 1.44
CA THR A 354 14.35 9.94 0.58
C THR A 354 14.90 9.07 -0.54
N GLU A 355 15.36 7.86 -0.23
CA GLU A 355 15.88 6.89 -1.19
C GLU A 355 14.84 6.54 -2.26
N LEU A 356 13.57 6.36 -1.86
CA LEU A 356 12.47 6.15 -2.80
C LEU A 356 12.33 7.28 -3.84
N LEU A 357 12.42 8.52 -3.36
CA LEU A 357 12.26 9.69 -4.21
C LEU A 357 13.43 9.85 -5.16
N GLU A 358 14.64 9.67 -4.65
CA GLU A 358 15.88 9.81 -5.42
C GLU A 358 16.03 8.70 -6.45
N ALA A 359 15.73 7.45 -6.08
CA ALA A 359 15.81 6.32 -7.01
C ALA A 359 14.79 6.43 -8.15
N GLN A 360 13.56 6.90 -7.88
CA GLN A 360 12.59 7.13 -8.96
C GLN A 360 13.09 8.18 -9.96
N TRP A 361 13.65 9.29 -9.46
CA TRP A 361 14.22 10.31 -10.34
C TRP A 361 15.42 9.76 -11.12
N ASP A 362 16.30 9.01 -10.45
CA ASP A 362 17.46 8.42 -11.08
C ASP A 362 17.08 7.42 -12.19
N ASN A 363 16.03 6.61 -11.97
CA ASN A 363 15.49 5.69 -12.97
C ASN A 363 14.93 6.42 -14.19
N GLU A 364 14.26 7.55 -14.01
CA GLU A 364 13.79 8.38 -15.12
C GLU A 364 14.95 8.99 -15.92
N LEU A 365 15.98 9.48 -15.22
CA LEU A 365 17.15 10.06 -15.87
C LEU A 365 17.99 8.99 -16.59
N ALA A 366 18.21 7.84 -15.96
CA ALA A 366 18.90 6.70 -16.55
C ALA A 366 18.19 6.20 -17.82
N CYS A 367 16.85 6.16 -17.80
CA CYS A 367 16.06 5.84 -18.98
C CYS A 367 16.23 6.87 -20.09
N ALA A 368 16.21 8.17 -19.77
CA ALA A 368 16.41 9.22 -20.76
C ALA A 368 17.81 9.18 -21.40
N LEU A 369 18.80 8.73 -20.64
CA LEU A 369 20.18 8.50 -21.09
C LEU A 369 20.39 7.13 -21.75
N SER A 370 19.33 6.33 -21.94
CA SER A 370 19.41 4.95 -22.45
C SER A 370 20.47 4.09 -21.75
N ILE A 371 20.60 4.24 -20.42
CA ILE A 371 21.47 3.39 -19.61
C ILE A 371 20.73 2.07 -19.34
N ASN A 372 21.36 0.94 -19.67
CA ASN A 372 20.80 -0.41 -19.53
C ASN A 372 19.38 -0.56 -20.13
N PRO A 373 19.15 -0.20 -21.41
CA PRO A 373 17.79 -0.17 -21.98
C PRO A 373 17.16 -1.57 -22.09
N ALA A 374 18.00 -2.61 -22.17
CA ALA A 374 17.56 -4.00 -22.19
C ALA A 374 16.92 -4.46 -20.86
N ALA A 375 17.27 -3.83 -19.73
CA ALA A 375 16.72 -4.10 -18.40
C ALA A 375 15.21 -3.90 -18.29
N VAL A 376 14.67 -2.97 -19.09
CA VAL A 376 13.27 -2.53 -18.98
C VAL A 376 12.34 -3.34 -19.91
N GLY A 377 12.84 -4.45 -20.47
CA GLY A 377 12.00 -5.52 -20.99
C GLY A 377 11.16 -5.18 -22.21
N ILE A 378 11.74 -4.51 -23.22
CA ILE A 378 11.15 -4.41 -24.56
C ILE A 378 12.16 -4.88 -25.62
N GLN A 379 12.65 -6.11 -25.46
CA GLN A 379 13.09 -6.92 -26.59
C GLN A 379 12.29 -8.22 -26.51
N GLY A 380 11.15 -8.26 -27.19
CA GLY A 380 10.61 -9.54 -27.62
C GLY A 380 11.70 -10.21 -28.45
N ALA A 381 12.00 -11.48 -28.15
CA ALA A 381 12.93 -12.28 -28.92
C ALA A 381 12.63 -12.11 -30.42
N GLY A 382 13.50 -11.39 -31.14
CA GLY A 382 13.40 -11.17 -32.59
C GLY A 382 13.19 -9.73 -33.09
N GLN A 383 13.06 -8.69 -32.26
CA GLN A 383 12.90 -7.30 -32.76
C GLN A 383 14.16 -6.44 -32.58
N SER A 384 14.92 -6.30 -33.67
CA SER A 384 16.10 -5.43 -33.82
C SER A 384 15.72 -3.95 -34.07
N ALA A 385 14.74 -3.43 -33.33
CA ALA A 385 14.39 -2.00 -33.39
C ALA A 385 14.99 -1.29 -32.16
N ALA A 386 15.64 -0.15 -32.38
CA ALA A 386 16.12 0.69 -31.30
C ALA A 386 14.98 0.97 -30.29
N PRO A 387 15.24 0.89 -28.98
CA PRO A 387 14.18 1.03 -27.98
C PRO A 387 13.53 2.41 -28.07
N ASP A 388 12.20 2.46 -28.08
CA ASP A 388 11.43 3.71 -27.99
C ASP A 388 11.58 4.30 -26.57
N VAL A 389 12.67 5.07 -26.39
CA VAL A 389 13.05 5.72 -25.13
C VAL A 389 11.92 6.59 -24.59
N LYS A 390 11.16 7.25 -25.48
CA LYS A 390 10.05 8.12 -25.10
C LYS A 390 8.89 7.31 -24.51
N ARG A 391 8.54 6.17 -25.09
CA ARG A 391 7.53 5.25 -24.54
C ARG A 391 8.00 4.67 -23.20
N LEU A 392 9.26 4.28 -23.11
CA LEU A 392 9.83 3.70 -21.89
C LEU A 392 9.83 4.71 -20.73
N LEU A 393 10.24 5.94 -21.01
CA LEU A 393 10.26 7.01 -20.04
C LEU A 393 8.84 7.35 -19.54
N LYS A 394 7.83 7.32 -20.42
CA LYS A 394 6.41 7.43 -20.01
C LYS A 394 6.00 6.30 -19.08
N TYR A 395 6.46 5.07 -19.32
CA TYR A 395 6.19 3.92 -18.47
C TYR A 395 6.78 4.09 -17.07
N ILE A 396 8.07 4.44 -16.97
CA ILE A 396 8.75 4.67 -15.69
C ILE A 396 8.12 5.86 -14.94
N GLN A 397 7.78 6.94 -15.63
CA GLN A 397 7.07 8.08 -15.04
C GLN A 397 5.67 7.74 -14.53
N LYS A 398 4.99 6.77 -15.16
CA LYS A 398 3.71 6.25 -14.64
C LYS A 398 3.90 5.51 -13.32
N GLY A 399 5.08 4.92 -13.10
CA GLY A 399 5.48 4.24 -11.86
C GLY A 399 5.47 5.13 -10.61
N ARG A 400 5.58 6.47 -10.76
CA ARG A 400 5.49 7.44 -9.65
C ARG A 400 4.27 7.27 -8.76
N SER A 401 3.14 6.77 -9.29
CA SER A 401 1.93 6.54 -8.49
C SER A 401 2.13 5.49 -7.40
N ARG A 402 3.03 4.52 -7.60
CA ARG A 402 3.31 3.45 -6.64
C ARG A 402 4.01 3.98 -5.39
N LEU A 403 4.83 5.02 -5.52
CA LEU A 403 5.52 5.65 -4.38
C LEU A 403 4.57 6.23 -3.31
N VAL A 404 3.30 6.41 -3.65
CA VAL A 404 2.28 6.86 -2.70
C VAL A 404 1.89 5.74 -1.73
N GLY A 405 1.85 4.48 -2.20
CA GLY A 405 1.61 3.25 -1.44
C GLY A 405 0.68 3.36 -0.23
N PHE A 406 -0.62 3.09 -0.39
CA PHE A 406 -1.56 3.10 0.74
C PHE A 406 -2.56 1.95 0.65
N ALA A 407 -2.61 1.12 1.70
CA ALA A 407 -3.52 0.00 1.78
C ALA A 407 -4.96 0.50 2.02
N ARG A 408 -5.81 0.45 0.99
CA ARG A 408 -7.20 0.90 1.11
C ARG A 408 -8.09 -0.26 1.53
N LEU A 409 -8.92 -0.04 2.55
CA LEU A 409 -10.00 -0.97 2.93
C LEU A 409 -11.20 -0.96 1.96
N GLY A 410 -11.14 -0.16 0.89
CA GLY A 410 -12.12 -0.18 -0.20
C GLY A 410 -13.56 0.09 0.27
N SER A 411 -14.51 -0.59 -0.39
CA SER A 411 -15.93 -0.54 -0.04
C SER A 411 -16.25 -1.24 1.30
N THR A 412 -15.38 -2.14 1.74
CA THR A 412 -15.57 -2.95 2.95
C THR A 412 -15.71 -2.10 4.20
N LEU A 413 -14.95 -1.01 4.32
CA LEU A 413 -15.06 -0.11 5.47
C LEU A 413 -16.44 0.58 5.54
N ASN A 414 -17.00 1.01 4.41
CA ASN A 414 -18.33 1.62 4.38
C ASN A 414 -19.40 0.60 4.76
N THR A 415 -19.28 -0.64 4.25
CA THR A 415 -20.17 -1.74 4.64
C THR A 415 -20.07 -2.04 6.14
N LEU A 416 -18.87 -1.99 6.73
CA LEU A 416 -18.69 -2.18 8.18
C LEU A 416 -19.32 -1.06 9.01
N LEU A 417 -19.20 0.19 8.58
CA LEU A 417 -19.84 1.33 9.24
C LEU A 417 -21.37 1.22 9.19
N GLU A 418 -21.94 0.88 8.03
CA GLU A 418 -23.37 0.63 7.90
C GLU A 418 -23.85 -0.55 8.75
N TRP A 419 -23.07 -1.63 8.79
CA TRP A 419 -23.35 -2.79 9.63
C TRP A 419 -23.36 -2.41 11.12
N ASP A 420 -22.36 -1.65 11.58
CA ASP A 420 -22.27 -1.19 12.97
C ASP A 420 -23.46 -0.28 13.33
N GLN A 421 -23.81 0.65 12.43
CA GLN A 421 -24.96 1.52 12.59
C GLN A 421 -26.27 0.71 12.71
N ARG A 422 -26.48 -0.31 11.85
CA ARG A 422 -27.67 -1.16 11.90
C ARG A 422 -27.72 -2.00 13.17
N ARG A 423 -26.60 -2.59 13.56
CA ARG A 423 -26.47 -3.39 14.79
C ARG A 423 -26.86 -2.57 16.02
N ARG A 424 -26.38 -1.33 16.10
CA ARG A 424 -26.60 -0.44 17.24
C ARG A 424 -27.86 0.40 17.14
N ALA A 425 -28.62 0.28 16.05
CA ALA A 425 -29.76 1.15 15.80
C ALA A 425 -30.78 1.08 16.93
N GLY A 426 -30.96 -0.07 17.58
CA GLY A 426 -31.89 -0.28 18.70
C GLY A 426 -31.35 0.09 20.08
N GLU A 427 -30.07 0.41 20.22
CA GLU A 427 -29.46 0.70 21.52
C GLU A 427 -29.80 2.12 22.00
N ILE A 428 -30.09 2.26 23.29
CA ILE A 428 -30.26 3.57 23.93
C ILE A 428 -28.87 4.13 24.24
N ALA A 429 -28.38 5.02 23.38
CA ALA A 429 -27.07 5.64 23.55
C ALA A 429 -27.24 7.08 24.02
N PHE A 430 -27.04 7.35 25.31
CA PHE A 430 -27.14 8.72 25.86
C PHE A 430 -26.12 9.69 25.26
N GLY A 431 -25.00 9.19 24.72
CA GLY A 431 -24.04 9.99 23.93
C GLY A 431 -24.62 10.57 22.63
N SER A 432 -25.70 9.99 22.09
CA SER A 432 -26.43 10.50 20.93
C SER A 432 -27.32 11.71 21.23
N LEU A 433 -27.31 12.20 22.49
CA LEU A 433 -28.01 13.41 22.93
C LEU A 433 -27.04 14.58 23.19
N ALA A 434 -25.81 14.51 22.66
CA ALA A 434 -24.81 15.55 22.81
C ALA A 434 -25.38 16.95 22.48
N SER A 435 -25.02 17.96 23.28
CA SER A 435 -25.54 19.33 23.18
C SER A 435 -25.26 20.03 21.84
N GLY A 436 -24.33 19.51 21.05
CA GLY A 436 -24.00 20.00 19.70
C GLY A 436 -24.89 19.47 18.57
N LEU A 437 -25.84 18.56 18.85
CA LEU A 437 -26.79 18.07 17.85
C LEU A 437 -27.95 19.06 17.65
N ALA A 438 -28.48 19.11 16.42
CA ALA A 438 -29.64 19.93 16.12
C ALA A 438 -30.84 19.52 17.00
N LEU A 439 -31.57 20.52 17.52
CA LEU A 439 -32.61 20.33 18.54
C LEU A 439 -33.69 19.32 18.11
N ASN A 440 -34.16 19.39 16.87
CA ASN A 440 -35.14 18.45 16.33
C ASN A 440 -34.61 17.02 16.22
N THR A 441 -33.31 16.83 15.94
CA THR A 441 -32.67 15.50 15.91
C THR A 441 -32.61 14.91 17.31
N ARG A 442 -32.29 15.73 18.31
CA ARG A 442 -32.29 15.32 19.72
C ARG A 442 -33.69 14.95 20.21
N GLU A 443 -34.70 15.75 19.89
CA GLU A 443 -36.10 15.46 20.23
C GLU A 443 -36.63 14.18 19.53
N ALA A 444 -36.26 13.96 18.27
CA ALA A 444 -36.65 12.75 17.56
C ALA A 444 -36.02 11.48 18.19
N LEU A 445 -34.77 11.56 18.64
CA LEU A 445 -34.09 10.48 19.36
C LEU A 445 -34.72 10.24 20.74
N LEU A 446 -35.01 11.29 21.50
CA LEU A 446 -35.71 11.18 22.79
C LEU A 446 -37.08 10.52 22.62
N LYS A 447 -37.93 11.00 21.71
CA LYS A 447 -39.24 10.40 21.44
C LYS A 447 -39.14 8.94 21.02
N ARG A 448 -38.09 8.57 20.29
CA ARG A 448 -37.85 7.17 19.90
C ARG A 448 -37.51 6.32 21.13
N TYR A 449 -36.65 6.80 22.03
CA TYR A 449 -36.29 6.10 23.26
C TYR A 449 -37.47 6.02 24.24
N GLU A 450 -38.21 7.11 24.41
CA GLU A 450 -39.46 7.13 25.19
C GLU A 450 -40.45 6.09 24.66
N LYS A 451 -40.69 6.03 23.34
CA LYS A 451 -41.55 4.99 22.75
C LYS A 451 -41.03 3.57 22.99
N GLY A 452 -39.72 3.36 22.95
CA GLY A 452 -39.11 2.06 23.24
C GLY A 452 -39.28 1.65 24.71
N LEU A 453 -39.12 2.58 25.64
CA LEU A 453 -39.32 2.35 27.07
C LEU A 453 -40.80 2.13 27.41
N VAL A 454 -41.70 2.92 26.81
CA VAL A 454 -43.15 2.76 26.97
C VAL A 454 -43.63 1.42 26.41
N ALA A 455 -43.00 0.90 25.35
CA ALA A 455 -43.31 -0.43 24.81
C ALA A 455 -42.90 -1.60 25.74
N LEU A 456 -42.06 -1.35 26.76
CA LEU A 456 -41.75 -2.33 27.81
C LEU A 456 -42.77 -2.30 28.95
N LEU A 457 -43.67 -1.31 29.00
CA LEU A 457 -44.74 -1.23 29.98
C LEU A 457 -46.02 -1.81 29.39
N ASP A 458 -46.83 -2.48 30.21
CA ASP A 458 -48.15 -2.95 29.78
C ASP A 458 -49.03 -1.73 29.49
N THR A 459 -49.68 -1.73 28.32
CA THR A 459 -50.51 -0.61 27.85
C THR A 459 -51.83 -0.47 28.60
N THR A 460 -52.21 -1.49 29.38
CA THR A 460 -53.48 -1.54 30.12
C THR A 460 -53.31 -1.44 31.63
N ASP A 461 -52.18 -1.88 32.19
CA ASP A 461 -51.88 -1.75 33.63
C ASP A 461 -50.38 -1.60 33.87
N ILE A 462 -49.93 -0.37 34.18
CA ILE A 462 -48.52 -0.04 34.39
C ILE A 462 -47.91 -0.82 35.57
N ALA A 463 -48.73 -1.36 36.48
CA ALA A 463 -48.27 -2.18 37.60
C ALA A 463 -47.89 -3.62 37.20
N ASN A 464 -48.29 -4.08 36.01
CA ASN A 464 -48.01 -5.42 35.51
C ASN A 464 -46.85 -5.42 34.51
N ASP A 465 -46.03 -6.46 34.61
CA ASP A 465 -44.92 -6.69 33.69
C ASP A 465 -45.44 -7.01 32.28
N SER A 466 -45.03 -6.24 31.27
CA SER A 466 -45.40 -6.52 29.89
C SER A 466 -44.74 -7.80 29.37
N ALA A 467 -45.33 -8.42 28.34
CA ALA A 467 -44.72 -9.58 27.68
C ALA A 467 -43.28 -9.28 27.17
N ALA A 468 -43.02 -8.06 26.68
CA ALA A 468 -41.69 -7.65 26.25
C ALA A 468 -40.71 -7.47 27.42
N PHE A 469 -41.19 -7.06 28.59
CA PHE A 469 -40.38 -6.99 29.80
C PHE A 469 -40.05 -8.38 30.36
N GLN A 470 -41.01 -9.31 30.31
CA GLN A 470 -40.79 -10.71 30.66
C GLN A 470 -39.78 -11.40 29.74
N GLU A 471 -39.81 -11.12 28.43
CA GLU A 471 -38.79 -11.59 27.50
C GLU A 471 -37.38 -11.10 27.86
N VAL A 472 -37.24 -9.85 28.32
CA VAL A 472 -35.96 -9.30 28.79
C VAL A 472 -35.50 -9.98 30.07
N LEU A 473 -36.40 -10.21 31.03
CA LEU A 473 -36.09 -10.93 32.28
C LEU A 473 -35.71 -12.39 32.04
N ASP A 474 -36.38 -13.07 31.12
CA ASP A 474 -36.03 -14.44 30.72
C ASP A 474 -34.65 -14.49 30.07
N LEU A 475 -34.28 -13.49 29.27
CA LEU A 475 -32.98 -13.38 28.63
C LEU A 475 -31.87 -13.09 29.66
N GLU A 476 -32.16 -12.25 30.66
CA GLU A 476 -31.26 -12.00 31.80
C GLU A 476 -31.07 -13.27 32.64
N ARG A 477 -32.14 -14.00 32.96
CA ARG A 477 -32.07 -15.26 33.71
C ARG A 477 -31.22 -16.30 32.96
N GLN A 478 -31.45 -16.45 31.66
CA GLN A 478 -30.64 -17.33 30.80
C GLN A 478 -29.15 -16.92 30.79
N TRP A 479 -28.86 -15.62 30.76
CA TRP A 479 -27.48 -15.13 30.82
C TRP A 479 -26.83 -15.38 32.17
N GLN A 480 -27.55 -15.20 33.28
CA GLN A 480 -27.06 -15.50 34.63
C GLN A 480 -26.76 -17.00 34.79
N GLU A 481 -27.64 -17.88 34.31
CA GLU A 481 -27.43 -19.33 34.30
C GLU A 481 -26.17 -19.73 33.50
N GLN A 482 -25.92 -19.08 32.36
CA GLN A 482 -24.72 -19.28 31.56
C GLN A 482 -23.47 -18.77 32.26
N ALA A 483 -23.53 -17.59 32.87
CA ALA A 483 -22.42 -17.01 33.62
C ALA A 483 -22.05 -17.87 34.84
N GLU A 484 -23.04 -18.42 35.53
CA GLU A 484 -22.83 -19.37 36.63
C GLU A 484 -22.22 -20.70 36.14
N THR A 485 -22.68 -21.20 35.00
CA THR A 485 -22.15 -22.44 34.40
C THR A 485 -20.69 -22.24 33.98
N ALA A 486 -20.38 -21.12 33.34
CA ALA A 486 -19.02 -20.73 32.98
C ALA A 486 -18.13 -20.54 34.23
N ARG A 487 -18.65 -19.91 35.29
CA ARG A 487 -17.95 -19.76 36.58
C ARG A 487 -17.68 -21.12 37.22
N LYS A 488 -18.66 -22.03 37.27
CA LYS A 488 -18.50 -23.39 37.82
C LYS A 488 -17.41 -24.17 37.08
N TRP A 489 -17.29 -24.00 35.77
CA TRP A 489 -16.22 -24.64 34.98
C TRP A 489 -14.87 -23.96 35.15
N ALA A 490 -14.82 -22.63 35.31
CA ALA A 490 -13.59 -21.89 35.60
C ALA A 490 -12.99 -22.20 36.98
N HIS A 491 -13.80 -22.63 37.96
CA HIS A 491 -13.31 -23.07 39.28
C HIS A 491 -12.81 -24.53 39.31
N GLY A 492 -12.80 -25.23 38.16
CA GLY A 492 -12.17 -26.56 38.03
C GLY A 492 -10.64 -26.53 38.12
N PRO A 493 -9.97 -27.70 38.08
CA PRO A 493 -8.51 -27.77 38.11
C PRO A 493 -7.91 -26.97 36.95
N HIS A 494 -7.22 -25.86 37.28
CA HIS A 494 -6.83 -24.82 36.33
C HIS A 494 -5.90 -25.33 35.22
N GLU A 495 -5.14 -26.39 35.49
CA GLU A 495 -4.23 -27.05 34.54
C GLU A 495 -4.97 -27.69 33.35
N ARG A 496 -6.24 -28.06 33.52
CA ARG A 496 -7.04 -28.73 32.48
C ARG A 496 -7.81 -27.74 31.60
N LEU A 497 -8.00 -26.50 32.05
CA LEU A 497 -8.73 -25.46 31.30
C LEU A 497 -8.05 -25.09 29.97
N LEU A 498 -6.72 -25.24 29.86
CA LEU A 498 -5.97 -24.98 28.64
C LEU A 498 -5.95 -26.18 27.68
N GLN A 499 -6.51 -27.33 28.08
CA GLN A 499 -6.49 -28.56 27.29
C GLN A 499 -7.73 -28.65 26.40
N LYS A 500 -7.54 -28.82 25.09
CA LYS A 500 -8.65 -29.00 24.12
C LYS A 500 -9.57 -30.17 24.49
N ALA A 501 -9.03 -31.24 25.07
CA ALA A 501 -9.78 -32.40 25.52
C ALA A 501 -10.83 -32.05 26.59
N PHE A 502 -10.50 -31.15 27.52
CA PHE A 502 -11.40 -30.74 28.60
C PHE A 502 -12.68 -30.07 28.10
N TRP A 503 -12.59 -29.29 27.01
CA TRP A 503 -13.74 -28.60 26.41
C TRP A 503 -14.57 -29.48 25.49
N LEU A 504 -13.98 -30.59 25.00
CA LEU A 504 -14.66 -31.60 24.19
C LEU A 504 -15.37 -32.68 25.03
N GLU A 505 -15.08 -32.76 26.34
CA GLU A 505 -15.80 -33.63 27.26
C GLU A 505 -17.29 -33.29 27.28
N LYS A 506 -18.13 -34.33 27.34
CA LYS A 506 -19.60 -34.25 27.32
C LYS A 506 -20.17 -34.62 28.69
N PRO A 507 -20.14 -33.72 29.68
CA PRO A 507 -20.57 -34.04 31.04
C PRO A 507 -22.07 -34.31 31.16
N GLN A 508 -22.89 -33.81 30.23
CA GLN A 508 -24.35 -34.01 30.20
C GLN A 508 -24.80 -34.85 28.97
N GLY A 509 -23.91 -35.70 28.45
CA GLY A 509 -24.22 -36.72 27.44
C GLY A 509 -24.38 -36.25 25.99
N ALA A 510 -25.07 -35.13 25.75
CA ALA A 510 -25.37 -34.69 24.37
C ALA A 510 -24.39 -33.63 23.84
N LEU A 511 -24.02 -32.64 24.66
CA LEU A 511 -23.26 -31.46 24.25
C LEU A 511 -21.88 -31.41 24.92
N SER A 512 -20.87 -30.94 24.18
CA SER A 512 -19.55 -30.68 24.74
C SER A 512 -19.59 -29.45 25.66
N ARG A 513 -18.70 -29.36 26.65
CA ARG A 513 -18.59 -28.15 27.51
C ARG A 513 -18.46 -26.87 26.70
N GLY A 514 -17.69 -26.91 25.60
CA GLY A 514 -17.54 -25.77 24.69
C GLY A 514 -18.84 -25.40 23.96
N SER A 515 -19.65 -26.39 23.58
CA SER A 515 -20.96 -26.14 22.95
C SER A 515 -21.94 -25.49 23.92
N LEU A 516 -21.94 -25.90 25.20
CA LEU A 516 -22.85 -25.33 26.20
C LEU A 516 -22.58 -23.85 26.52
N LEU A 517 -21.38 -23.33 26.22
CA LEU A 517 -21.09 -21.88 26.29
C LEU A 517 -21.52 -21.11 25.04
N GLY A 518 -21.88 -21.79 23.94
CA GLY A 518 -22.11 -21.17 22.62
C GLY A 518 -23.52 -21.32 22.03
N VAL A 519 -24.42 -22.09 22.65
CA VAL A 519 -25.66 -22.59 22.00
C VAL A 519 -26.74 -21.54 21.68
N HIS A 520 -26.64 -20.27 22.10
CA HIS A 520 -27.64 -19.25 21.71
C HIS A 520 -27.13 -18.06 20.87
N SER A 521 -25.89 -18.06 20.42
CA SER A 521 -25.40 -17.01 19.50
C SER A 521 -25.94 -17.11 18.05
N VAL A 522 -26.72 -18.16 17.73
CA VAL A 522 -27.24 -18.41 16.36
C VAL A 522 -28.78 -18.39 16.27
N GLY A 523 -29.50 -18.13 17.37
CA GLY A 523 -30.96 -18.28 17.45
C GLY A 523 -31.84 -17.04 17.21
N HIS A 524 -31.28 -15.84 16.99
CA HIS A 524 -32.07 -14.61 16.81
C HIS A 524 -31.77 -13.83 15.52
N CYS A 525 -31.36 -14.55 14.47
CA CYS A 525 -31.55 -14.12 13.09
C CYS A 525 -32.55 -15.08 12.44
N SER A 526 -33.78 -14.59 12.21
CA SER A 526 -34.84 -15.17 11.36
C SER A 526 -36.09 -15.70 12.09
N THR A 527 -36.97 -14.78 12.46
CA THR A 527 -38.43 -14.95 12.29
C THR A 527 -39.06 -13.60 11.94
N ARG A 528 -39.03 -13.24 10.66
CA ARG A 528 -40.08 -12.37 10.11
C ARG A 528 -41.25 -13.26 9.72
N PRO A 529 -42.50 -12.93 10.08
CA PRO A 529 -43.65 -13.62 9.51
C PRO A 529 -43.74 -13.24 8.03
N ARG A 530 -43.92 -14.26 7.19
CA ARG A 530 -44.46 -14.10 5.84
C ARG A 530 -45.87 -13.50 5.98
N CYS A 531 -46.09 -12.32 5.41
CA CYS A 531 -47.42 -11.90 5.01
C CYS A 531 -47.46 -11.90 3.47
N ASN A 532 -48.31 -12.78 2.96
CA ASN A 532 -48.71 -12.84 1.56
C ASN A 532 -49.60 -11.62 1.21
N SER A 533 -49.43 -11.12 -0.02
CA SER A 533 -50.42 -10.50 -0.91
C SER A 533 -51.40 -9.44 -0.37
N ALA A 534 -51.19 -8.19 -0.79
CA ALA A 534 -52.04 -7.48 -1.77
C ALA A 534 -51.21 -6.37 -2.43
#